data_AF-A0A3M1FST5-F1
#
_entry.id   AF-A0A3M1FST5-F1
#
_cell.length_a   1.000
_cell.length_b   1.000
_cell.length_c   1.000
_cell.angle_alpha   90.00
_cell.angle_beta   90.00
_cell.angle_gamma   90.00
#
_symmetry.space_group_name_H-M   'P 1'
#
loop_
_entity.id
_entity.type
_entity.pdbx_description
1 polymer ?
#
loop_
_entity_poly.entity_id
_entity_poly.type
_entity_poly.pdbx_seq_one_letter_code
_entity_poly.pdbx_strand_id
1 'polypeptide(L)'
;DLSQLSEELATRYRKAEEAIYEDQTDTLVNWDEAYLRHALETVWGQEKAAVDLVLRDEKIEVQITPRMCQRWFQPRPPGERASYGQRLGEHLTPDEVAAVQAAIMQQLQGRTVPWSSRTALVRVRLG
;
A
#
# COMPACT_ATOMS: atom_id res chain seq x y z
N ASP A 1 -7.44 0.23 16.52
CA ASP A 1 -7.43 -0.30 17.89
C ASP A 1 -6.64 -1.61 17.85
N LEU A 2 -5.82 -1.98 18.83
CA LEU A 2 -5.12 -3.28 18.83
C LEU A 2 -5.46 -4.08 20.09
N SER A 3 -6.52 -3.68 20.80
CA SER A 3 -6.95 -4.26 22.08
C SER A 3 -7.22 -5.78 22.05
N GLN A 4 -7.40 -6.36 20.85
CA GLN A 4 -7.59 -7.80 20.66
C GLN A 4 -6.28 -8.58 20.50
N LEU A 5 -5.15 -7.90 20.30
CA LEU A 5 -3.83 -8.51 20.27
C LEU A 5 -3.17 -8.40 21.65
N SER A 6 -2.29 -9.35 21.99
CA SER A 6 -1.40 -9.15 23.15
C SER A 6 -0.52 -7.92 22.92
N GLU A 7 -0.10 -7.25 23.99
CA GLU A 7 0.77 -6.07 23.90
C GLU A 7 2.08 -6.36 23.14
N GLU A 8 2.64 -7.55 23.33
CA GLU A 8 3.81 -8.03 22.61
C GLU A 8 3.54 -8.16 21.10
N LEU A 9 2.41 -8.75 20.71
CA LEU A 9 2.05 -8.91 19.32
C LEU A 9 1.70 -7.57 18.68
N ALA A 10 0.98 -6.69 19.37
CA ALA A 10 0.69 -5.33 18.90
C ALA A 10 1.96 -4.51 18.66
N THR A 11 3.00 -4.71 19.49
CA THR A 11 4.30 -4.04 19.32
C THR A 11 5.05 -4.59 18.11
N ARG A 12 5.10 -5.92 17.93
CA ARG A 12 5.72 -6.52 16.75
C ARG A 12 4.98 -6.19 15.46
N TYR A 13 3.65 -6.15 15.50
CA TYR A 13 2.82 -5.73 14.38
C TYR A 13 3.16 -4.31 13.93
N ARG A 14 3.23 -3.34 14.85
CA ARG A 14 3.62 -1.95 14.53
C ARG A 14 5.00 -1.89 13.90
N LYS A 15 5.97 -2.58 14.48
CA LYS A 15 7.33 -2.65 13.92
C LYS A 15 7.37 -3.27 12.52
N ALA A 16 6.59 -4.33 12.29
CA ALA A 16 6.47 -4.95 10.98
C ALA A 16 5.81 -4.02 9.95
N GLU A 17 4.80 -3.24 10.36
CA GLU A 17 4.14 -2.25 9.51
C GLU A 17 5.07 -1.07 9.20
N GLU A 18 5.83 -0.57 10.17
CA GLU A 18 6.83 0.49 9.97
C GLU A 18 7.92 0.06 8.98
N ALA A 19 8.42 -1.18 9.09
CA ALA A 19 9.43 -1.72 8.18
C ALA A 19 8.99 -1.72 6.71
N ILE A 20 7.68 -1.87 6.44
CA ILE A 20 7.13 -1.80 5.07
C ILE A 20 7.38 -0.43 4.45
N TYR A 21 7.28 0.65 5.22
CA TYR A 21 7.44 2.02 4.71
C TYR A 21 8.89 2.51 4.77
N GLU A 22 9.69 1.98 5.71
CA GLU A 22 11.10 2.35 5.86
C GLU A 22 12.03 1.75 4.79
N ASP A 23 11.59 0.71 4.07
CA ASP A 23 12.38 0.12 2.98
C ASP A 23 12.45 1.06 1.76
N GLN A 24 13.43 1.98 1.77
CA GLN A 24 13.71 2.95 0.71
C GLN A 24 13.98 2.30 -0.66
N THR A 25 14.27 0.99 -0.71
CA THR A 25 14.50 0.28 -1.97
C THR A 25 13.18 -0.19 -2.60
N ASP A 26 12.09 -0.18 -1.85
CA ASP A 26 10.77 -0.54 -2.34
C ASP A 26 10.13 0.63 -3.11
N THR A 27 10.33 0.60 -4.41
CA THR A 27 9.77 1.56 -5.38
C THR A 27 8.24 1.57 -5.42
N LEU A 28 7.55 0.65 -4.74
CA LEU A 28 6.08 0.60 -4.72
C LEU A 28 5.45 1.39 -3.56
N VAL A 29 6.25 1.81 -2.59
CA VAL A 29 5.80 2.60 -1.42
C VAL A 29 6.64 3.87 -1.20
N ASN A 30 7.80 3.98 -1.86
CA ASN A 30 8.72 5.11 -1.73
C ASN A 30 8.85 5.96 -3.00
N TRP A 31 7.73 6.26 -3.66
CA TRP A 31 7.69 7.23 -4.75
C TRP A 31 6.73 8.38 -4.45
N ASP A 32 7.15 9.59 -4.82
CA ASP A 32 6.36 10.80 -4.74
C ASP A 32 6.22 11.47 -6.11
N GLU A 33 5.62 12.66 -6.16
CA GLU A 33 5.44 13.41 -7.40
C GLU A 33 6.80 13.75 -8.05
N ALA A 34 7.81 14.10 -7.26
CA ALA A 34 9.12 14.49 -7.76
C ALA A 34 9.86 13.30 -8.38
N TYR A 35 9.83 12.16 -7.70
CA TYR A 35 10.34 10.90 -8.21
C TYR A 35 9.66 10.52 -9.53
N LEU A 36 8.32 10.56 -9.57
CA LEU A 36 7.57 10.21 -10.77
C LEU A 36 7.91 11.16 -11.93
N ARG A 37 7.96 12.47 -11.69
CA ARG A 37 8.34 13.46 -12.70
C ARG A 37 9.72 13.17 -13.27
N HIS A 38 10.71 12.96 -12.41
CA HIS A 38 12.08 12.67 -12.82
C HIS A 38 12.19 11.36 -13.63
N ALA A 39 11.47 10.32 -13.20
CA ALA A 39 11.42 9.04 -13.91
C ALA A 39 10.82 9.20 -15.31
N LEU A 40 9.72 9.95 -15.46
CA LEU A 40 9.09 10.18 -16.76
C LEU A 40 9.97 11.04 -17.68
N GLU A 41 10.63 12.07 -17.16
CA GLU A 41 11.58 12.90 -17.91
C GLU A 41 12.79 12.10 -18.40
N THR A 42 13.28 11.15 -17.60
CA THR A 42 14.39 10.27 -18.00
C THR A 42 13.99 9.37 -19.17
N VAL A 43 12.74 8.89 -19.19
CA VAL A 43 12.23 8.00 -20.25
C VAL A 43 11.87 8.77 -21.51
N TRP A 44 11.12 9.86 -21.40
CA TRP A 44 10.53 10.56 -22.56
C TRP A 44 11.18 11.91 -22.90
N GLY A 45 12.00 12.48 -22.00
CA GLY A 45 12.67 13.76 -22.23
C GLY A 45 13.69 13.72 -23.37
N GLN A 46 14.26 12.54 -23.66
CA GLN A 46 15.17 12.34 -24.80
C GLN A 46 14.45 12.45 -26.16
N GLU A 47 13.15 12.17 -26.20
CA GLU A 47 12.34 12.20 -27.42
C GLU A 47 11.72 13.59 -27.71
N LYS A 48 12.13 14.64 -26.97
CA LYS A 48 11.49 15.97 -26.97
C LYS A 48 9.98 15.92 -26.68
N ALA A 49 9.52 14.84 -26.05
CA ALA A 49 8.13 14.72 -25.68
C ALA A 49 7.83 15.61 -24.47
N ALA A 50 6.68 16.29 -24.50
CA ALA A 50 6.21 17.02 -23.33
C ALA A 50 5.49 16.06 -22.40
N VAL A 51 5.99 15.93 -21.16
CA VAL A 51 5.34 15.17 -20.08
C VAL A 51 4.58 16.14 -19.18
N ASP A 52 3.31 15.86 -18.97
CA ASP A 52 2.44 16.59 -18.05
C ASP A 52 1.90 15.64 -16.98
N LEU A 53 1.95 16.07 -15.72
CA LEU A 53 1.47 15.33 -14.56
C LEU A 53 0.30 16.08 -13.96
N VAL A 54 -0.87 15.44 -13.98
CA VAL A 54 -2.07 15.98 -13.37
C VAL A 54 -2.38 15.17 -12.12
N LEU A 55 -2.20 15.80 -10.96
CA LEU A 55 -2.57 15.18 -9.69
C LEU A 55 -4.07 15.34 -9.42
N ARG A 56 -4.64 14.27 -8.86
CA ARG A 56 -6.03 14.20 -8.42
C ARG A 56 -6.08 13.63 -7.02
N ASP A 57 -6.52 14.46 -6.09
CA ASP A 57 -6.87 14.05 -4.74
C ASP A 57 -8.35 13.69 -4.69
N GLU A 58 -8.65 12.54 -4.13
CA GLU A 58 -10.02 12.08 -3.95
C GLU A 58 -10.23 11.67 -2.49
N LYS A 59 -11.40 12.04 -1.97
CA LYS A 59 -11.89 11.61 -0.66
C LYS A 59 -13.26 11.00 -0.85
N ILE A 60 -13.37 9.72 -0.57
CA ILE A 60 -14.62 8.97 -0.68
C ILE A 60 -14.85 8.15 0.58
N GLU A 61 -16.12 7.89 0.86
CA GLU A 61 -16.50 6.94 1.89
C GLU A 61 -16.49 5.54 1.29
N VAL A 62 -15.66 4.65 1.86
CA VAL A 62 -15.51 3.27 1.38
C VAL A 62 -16.00 2.31 2.44
N GLN A 63 -16.97 1.48 2.08
CA GLN A 63 -17.34 0.34 2.91
C GLN A 63 -16.29 -0.76 2.77
N ILE A 64 -15.64 -1.11 3.88
CA ILE A 64 -14.66 -2.19 3.91
C ILE A 64 -15.41 -3.53 3.92
N THR A 65 -15.39 -4.20 2.77
CA THR A 65 -16.01 -5.52 2.61
C THR A 65 -15.10 -6.64 3.12
N PRO A 66 -15.63 -7.81 3.53
CA PRO A 66 -14.81 -8.96 3.90
C PRO A 66 -13.83 -9.37 2.80
N ARG A 67 -14.26 -9.29 1.52
CA ARG A 67 -13.43 -9.62 0.36
C ARG A 67 -12.24 -8.67 0.21
N MET A 68 -12.41 -7.40 0.56
CA MET A 68 -11.32 -6.41 0.53
C MET A 68 -10.26 -6.75 1.58
N CYS A 69 -10.66 -7.05 2.82
CA CYS A 69 -9.74 -7.51 3.85
C CYS A 69 -9.04 -8.81 3.45
N GLN A 70 -9.78 -9.82 2.96
CA GLN A 70 -9.18 -11.09 2.51
C GLN A 70 -8.12 -10.88 1.43
N ARG A 71 -8.37 -9.98 0.47
CA ARG A 71 -7.41 -9.67 -0.60
C ARG A 71 -6.10 -9.10 -0.07
N TRP A 72 -6.11 -8.36 1.04
CA TRP A 72 -4.89 -7.84 1.67
C TRP A 72 -3.99 -8.93 2.22
N PHE A 73 -4.55 -10.05 2.68
CA PHE A 73 -3.81 -11.17 3.29
C PHE A 73 -3.60 -12.36 2.35
N GLN A 74 -4.32 -12.40 1.23
CA GLN A 74 -4.19 -13.50 0.27
C GLN A 74 -2.76 -13.58 -0.28
N PRO A 75 -2.11 -14.76 -0.28
CA PRO A 75 -0.79 -14.94 -0.87
C PRO A 75 -0.79 -14.59 -2.36
N ARG A 76 0.27 -13.90 -2.80
CA ARG A 76 0.55 -13.59 -4.20
C ARG A 76 1.66 -14.50 -4.73
N PRO A 77 1.61 -14.91 -6.01
CA PRO A 77 2.68 -15.65 -6.64
C PRO A 77 4.04 -14.94 -6.54
N PRO A 78 5.16 -15.68 -6.55
CA PRO A 78 6.48 -15.09 -6.68
C PRO A 78 6.57 -14.21 -7.94
N GLY A 79 7.18 -13.04 -7.82
CA GLY A 79 7.29 -12.06 -8.92
C GLY A 79 6.11 -11.09 -9.03
N GLU A 80 4.99 -11.35 -8.35
CA GLU A 80 3.95 -10.33 -8.12
C GLU A 80 4.29 -9.49 -6.87
N ARG A 81 3.67 -8.30 -6.78
CA ARG A 81 3.74 -7.48 -5.57
C ARG A 81 3.24 -8.29 -4.37
N ALA A 82 4.09 -8.43 -3.36
CA ALA A 82 3.73 -9.07 -2.10
C ALA A 82 2.49 -8.41 -1.49
N SER A 83 1.55 -9.23 -1.03
CA SER A 83 0.38 -8.76 -0.31
C SER A 83 0.77 -8.20 1.06
N TYR A 84 -0.15 -7.47 1.70
CA TYR A 84 0.09 -6.94 3.03
C TYR A 84 0.42 -8.07 4.03
N GLY A 85 -0.33 -9.18 3.98
CA GLY A 85 -0.05 -10.35 4.82
C GLY A 85 1.32 -10.98 4.55
N GLN A 86 1.76 -11.04 3.29
CA GLN A 86 3.10 -11.55 2.95
C GLN A 86 4.21 -10.67 3.50
N ARG A 87 4.07 -9.34 3.42
CA ARG A 87 5.03 -8.40 3.99
C ARG A 87 5.13 -8.49 5.50
N LEU A 88 3.99 -8.60 6.18
CA LEU A 88 3.98 -8.85 7.62
C LEU A 88 4.68 -10.17 7.98
N GLY A 89 4.55 -11.19 7.13
CA GLY A 89 5.20 -12.50 7.30
C GLY A 89 6.73 -12.49 7.24
N GLU A 90 7.35 -11.37 6.84
CA GLU A 90 8.81 -11.19 6.92
C GLU A 90 9.28 -10.95 8.37
N HIS A 91 8.36 -10.55 9.25
CA HIS A 91 8.64 -10.22 10.65
C HIS A 91 7.78 -10.98 11.67
N LEU A 92 6.64 -11.51 11.22
CA LEU A 92 5.66 -12.22 12.05
C LEU A 92 5.53 -13.68 11.61
N THR A 93 5.22 -14.55 12.55
CA THR A 93 4.91 -15.96 12.24
C THR A 93 3.56 -16.08 11.50
N PRO A 94 3.28 -17.20 10.81
CA PRO A 94 1.99 -17.40 10.15
C PRO A 94 0.79 -17.27 11.10
N ASP A 95 0.91 -17.76 12.33
CA ASP A 95 -0.14 -17.68 13.35
C ASP A 95 -0.36 -16.22 13.81
N GLU A 96 0.71 -15.44 13.90
CA GLU A 96 0.65 -14.02 14.23
C GLU A 96 0.02 -13.20 13.11
N VAL A 97 0.36 -13.49 11.84
CA VAL A 97 -0.30 -12.88 10.68
C VAL A 97 -1.79 -13.21 10.67
N ALA A 98 -2.16 -14.45 11.00
CA ALA A 98 -3.57 -14.86 11.10
C ALA A 98 -4.31 -14.12 12.23
N ALA A 99 -3.67 -13.94 13.40
CA ALA A 99 -4.22 -13.18 14.52
C ALA A 99 -4.42 -11.69 14.16
N VAL A 100 -3.43 -11.09 13.48
CA VAL A 100 -3.51 -9.72 12.96
C VAL A 100 -4.65 -9.59 11.94
N GLN A 101 -4.76 -10.53 11.00
CA GLN A 101 -5.84 -10.56 10.02
C GLN A 101 -7.21 -10.59 10.71
N ALA A 102 -7.39 -11.46 11.70
CA ALA A 102 -8.64 -11.57 12.46
C ALA A 102 -8.98 -10.26 13.19
N ALA A 103 -7.99 -9.63 13.83
CA ALA A 103 -8.17 -8.34 14.51
C ALA A 103 -8.58 -7.22 13.53
N ILE A 104 -7.96 -7.16 12.35
CA ILE A 104 -8.31 -6.21 11.28
C ILE A 104 -9.71 -6.46 10.74
N MET A 105 -10.06 -7.73 10.48
CA MET A 105 -11.40 -8.09 10.01
C MET A 105 -12.46 -7.67 11.03
N GLN A 106 -12.31 -7.98 12.32
CA GLN A 106 -13.27 -7.54 13.33
C GLN A 106 -13.43 -6.02 13.40
N GLN A 107 -12.33 -5.28 13.20
CA GLN A 107 -12.36 -3.82 13.33
C GLN A 107 -12.90 -3.11 12.10
N LEU A 108 -12.64 -3.60 10.90
CA LEU A 108 -12.96 -2.88 9.67
C LEU A 108 -14.16 -3.46 8.95
N GLN A 109 -14.47 -4.74 9.12
CA GLN A 109 -15.51 -5.41 8.35
C GLN A 109 -16.87 -4.72 8.51
N GLY A 110 -17.47 -4.35 7.38
CA GLY A 110 -18.76 -3.69 7.30
C GLY A 110 -18.75 -2.21 7.67
N ARG A 111 -17.62 -1.68 8.15
CA ARG A 111 -17.48 -0.25 8.45
C ARG A 111 -17.25 0.55 7.19
N THR A 112 -17.80 1.75 7.20
CA THR A 112 -17.49 2.78 6.21
C THR A 112 -16.40 3.67 6.78
N VAL A 113 -15.33 3.86 6.03
CA VAL A 113 -14.19 4.67 6.45
C VAL A 113 -13.94 5.80 5.44
N PRO A 114 -13.50 6.98 5.90
CA PRO A 114 -13.03 8.01 5.01
C PRO A 114 -11.74 7.53 4.35
N TRP A 115 -11.78 7.36 3.04
CA TRP A 115 -10.64 6.93 2.24
C TRP A 115 -10.09 8.11 1.45
N SER A 116 -8.80 8.38 1.58
CA SER A 116 -8.10 9.40 0.79
C SER A 116 -7.14 8.74 -0.19
N SER A 117 -7.19 9.15 -1.44
CA SER A 117 -6.26 8.71 -2.48
C SER A 117 -5.67 9.91 -3.19
N ARG A 118 -4.43 9.76 -3.68
CA ARG A 118 -3.79 10.68 -4.62
C ARG A 118 -3.40 9.88 -5.86
N THR A 119 -3.91 10.30 -7.01
CA THR A 119 -3.65 9.67 -8.31
C THR A 119 -2.89 10.64 -9.20
N ALA A 120 -1.80 10.19 -9.81
CA ALA A 120 -1.07 10.92 -10.84
C ALA A 120 -1.51 10.44 -12.24
N LEU A 121 -2.14 11.33 -13.01
CA LEU A 121 -2.44 11.09 -14.41
C LEU A 121 -1.28 11.60 -15.27
N VAL A 122 -0.65 10.68 -16.01
CA VAL A 122 0.47 10.99 -16.90
C VAL A 122 -0.06 11.27 -18.30
N ARG A 123 0.30 12.43 -18.87
CA ARG A 123 0.05 12.75 -20.28
C ARG A 123 1.37 13.01 -20.98
N VAL A 124 1.68 12.17 -21.97
CA VAL A 124 2.83 12.35 -22.86
C VAL A 124 2.33 12.88 -24.20
N ARG A 125 2.96 13.93 -24.71
CA ARG A 125 2.74 14.46 -26.05
C ARG A 125 4.02 14.31 -26.87
N LEU A 126 3.98 13.41 -27.85
CA LEU A 126 5.06 13.24 -28.82
C LEU A 126 4.99 14.38 -29.85
N GLY A 127 6.17 14.89 -30.23
CA GLY A 127 6.33 15.95 -31.23
C GLY A 127 6.22 15.45 -32.66
#